data_AF-A0A377LQS3-F1
#
_entry.id   AF-A0A377LQS3-F1
#
_cell.length_a   1.000
_cell.length_b   1.000
_cell.length_c   1.000
_cell.angle_alpha   90.00
_cell.angle_beta   90.00
_cell.angle_gamma   90.00
#
_symmetry.space_group_name_H-M   'P 1'
#
loop_
_entity.id
_entity.type
_entity.pdbx_description
1 polymer ?
#
loop_
_entity_poly.entity_id
_entity_poly.type
_entity_poly.pdbx_seq_one_letter_code
_entity_poly.pdbx_strand_id
1 'polypeptide(L)'
;MVKAGDIVKVKVLEVDLQRKRIALTMRLDEQPGETNARRGSNGGSREQQRPAAKGAKPRGRDAQPAGNSAMMDALAAAMGKKR
;
A
#
# COMPACT_ATOMS: atom_id res chain seq x y z
N MET A 1 16.03 -24.34 12.28
CA MET A 1 15.40 -24.44 10.95
C MET A 1 14.30 -25.47 11.06
N VAL A 2 13.06 -25.14 10.71
CA VAL A 2 11.94 -26.10 10.72
C VAL A 2 11.72 -26.66 9.32
N LYS A 3 11.21 -27.88 9.24
CA LYS A 3 10.83 -28.57 8.01
C LYS A 3 9.37 -29.04 8.09
N ALA A 4 8.80 -29.33 6.92
CA ALA A 4 7.49 -29.97 6.87
C ALA A 4 7.57 -31.35 7.55
N GLY A 5 6.62 -31.62 8.46
CA GLY A 5 6.57 -32.86 9.24
C GLY A 5 7.13 -32.74 10.66
N ASP A 6 7.81 -31.65 11.00
CA ASP A 6 8.31 -31.45 12.36
C ASP A 6 7.16 -31.19 13.34
N ILE A 7 7.16 -31.90 14.47
CA ILE A 7 6.23 -31.66 15.57
C ILE A 7 6.81 -30.55 16.45
N VAL A 8 6.08 -29.44 16.56
CA VAL A 8 6.53 -28.25 17.30
C VAL A 8 5.53 -27.85 18.38
N LYS A 9 6.05 -27.31 19.49
CA LYS A 9 5.25 -26.63 20.51
C LYS A 9 5.19 -25.14 20.19
N VAL A 10 3.98 -24.60 20.14
CA VAL A 10 3.73 -23.19 19.82
C VAL A 10 2.80 -22.55 20.84
N LYS A 11 2.87 -21.23 20.96
CA LYS A 11 1.95 -20.40 21.71
C LYS A 11 0.96 -19.75 20.75
N VAL A 12 -0.31 -19.73 21.13
CA VAL A 12 -1.37 -19.04 20.37
C VAL A 12 -1.37 -17.57 20.77
N LEU A 13 -1.33 -16.69 19.78
CA LEU A 13 -1.39 -15.25 19.98
C LEU A 13 -2.80 -14.72 19.79
N GLU A 14 -3.47 -15.12 18.71
CA GLU A 14 -4.81 -14.62 18.35
C GLU A 14 -5.63 -15.70 17.64
N VAL A 15 -6.96 -15.62 17.81
CA VAL A 15 -7.94 -16.48 17.15
C VAL A 15 -9.00 -15.61 16.48
N ASP A 16 -9.05 -15.66 15.15
CA ASP A 16 -10.09 -15.02 14.35
C ASP A 16 -11.06 -16.09 13.84
N LEU A 17 -12.21 -16.18 14.50
CA LEU A 17 -13.25 -17.16 14.17
C LEU A 17 -13.95 -16.84 12.84
N GLN A 18 -14.12 -15.56 12.51
CA GLN A 18 -14.82 -15.15 11.30
C GLN A 18 -14.04 -15.55 10.05
N ARG A 19 -12.73 -15.40 10.10
CA ARG A 19 -11.84 -15.77 8.99
C ARG A 19 -11.26 -17.18 9.10
N LYS A 20 -11.57 -17.89 10.19
CA LYS A 20 -11.03 -19.22 10.52
C LYS A 20 -9.50 -19.23 10.53
N ARG A 21 -8.89 -18.23 11.19
CA ARG A 21 -7.44 -18.05 11.26
C ARG A 21 -6.96 -18.07 12.70
N ILE A 22 -5.76 -18.59 12.90
CA ILE A 22 -5.08 -18.61 14.20
C ILE A 22 -3.65 -18.11 13.99
N ALA A 23 -3.23 -17.12 14.79
CA ALA A 23 -1.86 -16.63 14.81
C ALA A 23 -1.05 -17.40 15.85
N LEU A 24 0.07 -17.99 15.44
CA LEU A 24 0.92 -18.87 16.25
C LEU A 24 2.36 -18.35 16.30
N THR A 25 3.07 -18.58 17.40
CA THR A 25 4.51 -18.31 17.52
C THR A 25 5.23 -19.45 18.23
N MET A 26 6.47 -19.72 17.79
CA MET A 26 7.38 -20.64 18.49
C MET A 26 8.17 -19.94 19.60
N ARG A 27 8.11 -18.60 19.67
CA ARG A 27 8.79 -17.80 20.70
C ARG A 27 7.93 -17.76 21.95
N LEU A 28 8.48 -18.15 23.09
CA LEU A 28 7.70 -18.28 24.33
C LEU A 28 7.55 -16.95 25.09
N ASP A 29 8.47 -16.02 24.84
CA ASP A 29 8.54 -14.67 25.40
C ASP A 29 7.56 -13.68 24.73
N GLU A 30 7.07 -13.98 23.52
CA GLU A 30 6.16 -13.10 22.79
C GLU A 30 4.77 -13.03 23.45
N GLN A 31 4.25 -11.82 23.65
CA GLN A 31 2.97 -11.56 24.31
C GLN A 31 1.82 -11.48 23.29
N PRO A 32 0.62 -12.04 23.61
CA PRO A 32 -0.55 -11.87 22.77
C PRO A 32 -0.96 -10.38 22.69
N GLY A 33 -1.16 -9.86 21.49
CA GLY A 33 -1.60 -8.48 21.22
C GLY A 33 -0.51 -7.52 20.73
N GLU A 34 0.78 -7.82 20.88
CA GLU A 34 1.86 -6.94 20.39
C GLU A 34 2.03 -6.97 18.87
N THR A 35 1.67 -8.08 18.23
CA THR A 35 1.89 -8.30 16.79
C THR A 35 0.93 -7.49 15.90
N ASN A 36 -0.23 -7.06 16.44
CA ASN A 36 -1.27 -6.37 15.68
C ASN A 36 -0.84 -4.95 15.27
N ALA A 37 -0.11 -4.25 16.14
CA ALA A 37 0.35 -2.87 15.90
C ALA A 37 1.29 -2.75 14.67
N ARG A 38 2.00 -3.82 14.32
CA ARG A 38 2.99 -3.79 13.22
C ARG A 38 2.46 -4.32 11.89
N ARG A 39 1.32 -5.05 11.90
CA ARG A 39 0.78 -5.70 10.70
C ARG A 39 -0.53 -5.06 10.19
N GLY A 40 -1.17 -4.20 10.98
CA GLY A 40 -2.39 -3.47 10.61
C GLY A 40 -2.19 -2.24 9.71
N SER A 41 -0.95 -1.75 9.53
CA SER A 41 -0.72 -0.49 8.79
C SER A 41 -0.66 -0.63 7.26
N ASN A 42 -0.78 -1.83 6.68
CA ASN A 42 -0.60 -2.01 5.23
C ASN A 42 -1.84 -2.54 4.48
N GLY A 43 -3.04 -2.39 5.04
CA GLY A 43 -4.24 -2.98 4.44
C GLY A 43 -5.57 -2.26 4.68
N GLY A 44 -5.56 -0.99 5.09
CA GLY A 44 -6.79 -0.23 5.30
C GLY A 44 -6.61 1.26 5.16
N SER A 45 -7.34 1.86 4.22
CA SER A 45 -7.80 3.24 4.28
C SER A 45 -6.76 4.35 4.00
N ARG A 46 -6.25 4.38 2.77
CA ARG A 46 -5.81 5.65 2.12
C ARG A 46 -6.97 6.40 1.43
N GLU A 47 -8.19 6.02 1.73
CA GLU A 47 -9.42 6.59 1.17
C GLU A 47 -10.08 7.47 2.23
N GLN A 48 -9.52 8.66 2.51
CA GLN A 48 -10.19 9.77 3.21
C GLN A 48 -9.17 10.89 3.45
N GLN A 49 -9.03 11.78 2.46
CA GLN A 49 -8.76 13.22 2.60
C GLN A 49 -8.15 13.76 1.30
N ARG A 50 -9.01 14.09 0.33
CA ARG A 50 -8.76 15.25 -0.54
C ARG A 50 -10.05 16.06 -0.59
N PRO A 51 -10.06 17.30 -0.05
CA PRO A 51 -11.23 18.15 -0.09
C PRO A 51 -11.55 18.56 -1.54
N ALA A 52 -12.85 18.56 -1.83
CA ALA A 52 -13.42 18.99 -3.09
C ALA A 52 -13.12 20.47 -3.37
N ALA A 53 -12.18 20.74 -4.29
CA ALA A 53 -12.00 22.06 -4.86
C ALA A 53 -12.97 22.24 -6.04
N LYS A 54 -14.15 22.79 -5.74
CA LYS A 54 -15.02 23.44 -6.73
C LYS A 54 -14.38 24.76 -7.16
N GLY A 55 -14.23 24.93 -8.48
CA GLY A 55 -14.26 26.24 -9.13
C GLY A 55 -12.93 26.84 -9.58
N ALA A 56 -12.58 26.60 -10.85
CA ALA A 56 -12.12 27.64 -11.79
C ALA A 56 -11.84 26.99 -13.16
N LYS A 57 -12.73 27.20 -14.13
CA LYS A 57 -12.39 27.14 -15.56
C LYS A 57 -11.67 28.43 -15.93
N PRO A 58 -10.69 28.37 -16.85
CA PRO A 58 -10.83 29.17 -18.06
C PRO A 58 -10.70 28.34 -19.34
N ARG A 59 -11.33 28.87 -20.38
CA ARG A 59 -11.51 28.33 -21.73
C ARG A 59 -10.22 28.34 -22.55
N GLY A 60 -10.16 27.39 -23.48
CA GLY A 60 -9.25 27.33 -24.64
C GLY A 60 -8.33 26.11 -24.54
N ARG A 61 -8.18 25.23 -25.52
CA ARG A 61 -8.61 25.16 -26.92
C ARG A 61 -8.12 23.76 -27.37
N ASP A 62 -9.02 23.01 -28.01
CA ASP A 62 -8.81 21.84 -28.87
C ASP A 62 -8.43 20.45 -28.26
N ALA A 63 -9.38 19.52 -28.47
CA ALA A 63 -9.28 18.08 -28.74
C ALA A 63 -8.07 17.25 -28.22
N GLN A 64 -8.37 16.39 -27.23
CA GLN A 64 -8.00 14.96 -26.99
C GLN A 64 -6.75 14.31 -27.65
N PRO A 65 -6.17 13.20 -27.11
CA PRO A 65 -6.47 12.42 -25.90
C PRO A 65 -5.22 12.06 -25.05
N ALA A 66 -5.47 11.40 -23.91
CA ALA A 66 -4.64 10.38 -23.25
C ALA A 66 -3.10 10.42 -23.36
N GLY A 67 -2.45 10.61 -22.22
CA GLY A 67 -1.11 10.07 -21.96
C GLY A 67 -0.10 11.14 -21.57
N ASN A 68 0.27 11.17 -20.29
CA ASN A 68 1.57 11.64 -19.84
C ASN A 68 2.65 10.73 -20.44
N SER A 69 2.90 10.91 -21.74
CA SER A 69 3.85 10.15 -22.52
C SER A 69 5.23 10.77 -22.31
N ALA A 70 6.17 9.99 -21.76
CA ALA A 70 7.56 10.38 -21.51
C ALA A 70 8.27 11.05 -22.71
N MET A 71 7.75 10.81 -23.93
CA MET A 71 8.22 11.43 -25.17
C MET A 71 7.99 12.96 -25.23
N MET A 72 6.91 13.48 -24.62
CA MET A 72 6.62 14.92 -24.55
C MET A 72 7.63 15.65 -23.64
N ASP A 73 7.95 15.06 -22.49
CA ASP A 73 8.93 15.60 -21.55
C ASP A 73 10.34 15.59 -22.13
N ALA A 74 10.71 14.52 -22.85
CA ALA A 74 12.00 14.43 -23.53
C ALA A 74 12.16 15.51 -24.61
N LEU A 75 11.11 15.79 -25.38
CA LEU A 75 11.13 16.84 -26.40
C LEU A 75 11.24 18.25 -25.79
N ALA A 76 10.51 18.52 -24.71
CA ALA A 76 10.57 19.80 -24.00
C ALA A 76 11.96 20.06 -23.39
N ALA A 77 12.56 19.04 -22.78
CA ALA A 77 13.91 19.13 -22.21
C ALA A 77 14.98 19.36 -23.28
N ALA A 78 14.86 18.72 -24.45
CA ALA A 78 15.79 18.91 -25.57
C ALA A 78 15.69 20.31 -26.21
N MET A 79 14.47 20.85 -26.34
CA MET A 79 14.24 22.18 -26.91
C MET A 79 14.68 23.32 -25.98
N GLY A 80 14.66 23.11 -24.65
CA GLY A 80 15.13 24.08 -23.65
C GLY A 80 16.65 24.16 -23.49
N LYS A 81 17.40 23.19 -24.03
CA LYS A 81 18.87 23.06 -23.87
C LYS A 81 19.66 23.54 -25.10
N LYS A 82 19.14 24.51 -25.86
CA LYS A 82 19.88 25.19 -26.92
C LYS A 82 19.95 26.70 -26.64
N ARG A 83 20.89 27.06 -25.77
CA ARG A 83 21.46 28.40 -25.61
C ARG A 83 22.96 28.24 -25.39
#